data_AF-M0PJY1-F1
#
_entry.id   AF-M0PJY1-F1
#
_cell.length_a   1.000
_cell.length_b   1.000
_cell.length_c   1.000
_cell.angle_alpha   90.00
_cell.angle_beta   90.00
_cell.angle_gamma   90.00
#
_symmetry.space_group_name_H-M   'P 1'
#
loop_
_entity.id
_entity.type
_entity.pdbx_description
1 polymer ?
#
loop_
_entity_poly.entity_id
_entity_poly.type
_entity_poly.pdbx_seq_one_letter_code
_entity_poly.pdbx_strand_id
1 'polypeptide(L)'
;MRDRDDENEAMAGDPDNRLGELDDALETHEYPTTTDELVAAYGDHEVETQDGTKALEDVLAATDDQTFVSADDVRSRILGLIHR
;
A
#
# COMPACT_ATOMS: atom_id res chain seq x y z
N MET A 1 -34.15 -6.63 17.28
CA MET A 1 -33.43 -6.65 16.00
C MET A 1 -32.59 -5.39 15.98
N ARG A 2 -31.28 -5.54 16.13
CA ARG A 2 -30.30 -4.45 16.19
C ARG A 2 -29.23 -4.86 15.18
N ASP A 3 -29.58 -4.70 13.92
CA ASP A 3 -28.64 -4.76 12.81
C ASP A 3 -27.91 -3.42 12.88
N ARG A 4 -26.71 -3.48 13.43
CA ARG A 4 -25.83 -2.35 13.66
C ARG A 4 -24.62 -2.60 12.79
N ASP A 5 -24.32 -1.61 11.96
CA ASP A 5 -23.00 -1.37 11.36
C ASP A 5 -22.60 -2.26 10.17
N ASP A 6 -23.34 -2.17 9.05
CA ASP A 6 -22.80 -2.40 7.69
C ASP A 6 -22.84 -1.09 6.88
N GLU A 7 -22.53 0.02 7.56
CA GLU A 7 -22.25 1.31 6.93
C GLU A 7 -20.75 1.46 6.72
N ASN A 8 -20.15 0.75 5.75
CA ASN A 8 -18.88 1.21 5.15
C ASN A 8 -18.51 0.58 3.79
N GLU A 9 -19.46 0.38 2.87
CA GLU A 9 -19.10 0.31 1.45
C GLU A 9 -19.06 1.73 0.89
N ALA A 10 -18.13 2.53 1.41
CA ALA A 10 -17.84 3.84 0.87
C ALA A 10 -17.29 3.67 -0.54
N MET A 11 -18.16 3.90 -1.53
CA MET A 11 -17.83 4.18 -2.92
C MET A 11 -17.05 5.51 -3.03
N ALA A 12 -15.96 5.66 -2.27
CA ALA A 12 -14.97 6.70 -2.45
C ALA A 12 -13.98 6.12 -3.46
N GLY A 13 -14.03 6.58 -4.73
CA GLY A 13 -13.15 6.09 -5.78
C GLY A 13 -11.74 5.91 -5.24
N ASP A 14 -11.34 4.64 -5.16
CA ASP A 14 -10.26 4.17 -4.32
C ASP A 14 -8.96 4.87 -4.76
N PRO A 15 -8.36 5.77 -3.94
CA PRO A 15 -7.12 6.46 -4.28
C PRO A 15 -5.95 5.48 -4.51
N ASP A 16 -5.84 4.55 -3.59
CA ASP A 16 -5.76 3.11 -3.74
C ASP A 16 -5.50 2.45 -5.12
N ASN A 17 -6.31 2.68 -6.16
CA ASN A 17 -6.13 2.01 -7.47
C ASN A 17 -4.84 2.41 -8.22
N ARG A 18 -4.07 3.37 -7.70
CA ARG A 18 -2.73 3.72 -8.23
C ARG A 18 -1.69 2.63 -8.04
N LEU A 19 -1.87 1.75 -7.07
CA LEU A 19 -0.92 0.65 -6.82
C LEU A 19 -1.19 -0.57 -7.71
N GLY A 20 -2.33 -0.60 -8.41
CA GLY A 20 -2.71 -1.70 -9.30
C GLY A 20 -2.66 -3.05 -8.57
N GLU A 21 -1.96 -4.02 -9.14
CA GLU A 21 -1.84 -5.39 -8.60
C GLU A 21 -1.11 -5.47 -7.25
N LEU A 22 -0.29 -4.46 -6.91
CA LEU A 22 0.32 -4.37 -5.59
C LEU A 22 -0.74 -4.14 -4.51
N ASP A 23 -1.85 -3.48 -4.85
CA ASP A 23 -2.91 -3.25 -3.87
C ASP A 23 -3.54 -4.53 -3.35
N ASP A 24 -4.08 -5.34 -4.26
CA ASP A 24 -4.74 -6.61 -3.91
C ASP A 24 -3.78 -7.51 -3.11
N ALA A 25 -2.49 -7.45 -3.44
CA ALA A 25 -1.44 -8.15 -2.73
C ALA A 25 -1.25 -7.64 -1.29
N LEU A 26 -1.25 -6.31 -1.10
CA LEU A 26 -1.16 -5.69 0.23
C LEU A 26 -2.40 -5.97 1.07
N GLU A 27 -3.59 -6.03 0.50
CA GLU A 27 -4.82 -6.38 1.21
C GLU A 27 -4.82 -7.83 1.70
N THR A 28 -4.21 -8.74 0.93
CA THR A 28 -4.12 -10.17 1.25
C THR A 28 -2.94 -10.48 2.19
N HIS A 29 -1.99 -9.56 2.36
CA HIS A 29 -0.79 -9.76 3.17
C HIS A 29 -1.10 -9.85 4.67
N GLU A 30 -0.26 -10.58 5.41
CA GLU A 30 -0.38 -10.67 6.87
C GLU A 30 0.34 -9.51 7.56
N TYR A 31 -0.36 -8.90 8.54
CA TYR A 31 0.16 -7.80 9.35
C TYR A 31 0.30 -8.20 10.82
N PRO A 32 1.25 -7.61 11.57
CA PRO A 32 2.16 -6.52 11.17
C PRO A 32 3.32 -6.99 10.27
N THR A 33 3.75 -6.12 9.35
CA THR A 33 4.86 -6.35 8.42
C THR A 33 5.86 -5.19 8.48
N THR A 34 7.09 -5.39 8.02
CA THR A 34 8.12 -4.33 7.95
C THR A 34 8.39 -3.88 6.52
N THR A 35 9.02 -2.71 6.35
CA THR A 35 9.50 -2.26 5.03
C THR A 35 10.39 -3.31 4.37
N ASP A 36 11.33 -3.90 5.12
CA ASP A 36 12.23 -4.95 4.61
C ASP A 36 11.47 -6.21 4.18
N GLU A 37 10.49 -6.66 4.96
CA GLU A 37 9.63 -7.80 4.58
C GLU A 37 8.76 -7.50 3.35
N LEU A 38 8.22 -6.29 3.24
CA LEU A 38 7.48 -5.84 2.07
C LEU A 38 8.37 -5.75 0.83
N VAL A 39 9.59 -5.25 0.97
CA VAL A 39 10.56 -5.21 -0.13
C VAL A 39 11.01 -6.62 -0.50
N ALA A 40 11.19 -7.52 0.46
CA ALA A 40 11.54 -8.90 0.19
C ALA A 40 10.41 -9.67 -0.53
N ALA A 41 9.15 -9.40 -0.18
CA ALA A 41 7.98 -10.05 -0.77
C ALA A 41 7.53 -9.39 -2.08
N TYR A 42 7.54 -8.06 -2.12
CA TYR A 42 6.92 -7.24 -3.16
C TYR A 42 7.87 -6.20 -3.78
N GLY A 43 9.17 -6.22 -3.50
CA GLY A 43 10.13 -5.24 -4.00
C GLY A 43 10.20 -5.15 -5.53
N ASP A 44 9.99 -6.27 -6.22
CA ASP A 44 9.96 -6.39 -7.68
C ASP A 44 8.65 -5.83 -8.28
N HIS A 45 7.62 -5.54 -7.47
CA HIS A 45 6.38 -4.98 -7.98
C HIS A 45 6.58 -3.56 -8.49
N GLU A 46 6.01 -3.31 -9.65
CA GLU A 46 6.03 -2.03 -10.32
C GLU A 46 4.92 -1.11 -9.80
N VAL A 47 5.31 0.06 -9.31
CA VAL A 47 4.42 1.10 -8.77
C VAL A 47 4.40 2.28 -9.74
N GLU A 48 3.21 2.75 -10.09
CA GLU A 48 3.05 3.95 -10.92
C GLU A 48 3.35 5.21 -10.09
N THR A 49 4.32 6.00 -10.52
CA THR A 49 4.73 7.26 -9.90
C THR A 49 4.56 8.43 -10.88
N GLN A 50 4.68 9.67 -10.40
CA GLN A 50 4.64 10.85 -11.28
C GLN A 50 5.75 10.86 -12.35
N ASP A 51 6.90 10.26 -12.06
CA ASP A 51 8.04 10.18 -12.98
C ASP A 51 7.95 8.96 -13.93
N GLY A 52 6.87 8.17 -13.82
CA GLY A 52 6.68 6.89 -14.48
C GLY A 52 6.70 5.73 -13.51
N THR A 53 6.92 4.52 -14.00
CA THR A 53 6.88 3.30 -13.19
C THR A 53 8.20 3.07 -12.45
N LYS A 54 8.14 2.72 -11.17
CA LYS A 54 9.30 2.37 -10.34
C LYS A 54 9.03 1.12 -9.52
N ALA A 55 10.08 0.34 -9.27
CA ALA A 55 10.01 -0.79 -8.35
C ALA A 55 9.68 -0.33 -6.94
N LEU A 56 8.87 -1.11 -6.21
CA LEU A 56 8.49 -0.82 -4.84
C LEU A 56 9.72 -0.69 -3.94
N GLU A 57 10.76 -1.49 -4.19
CA GLU A 57 12.04 -1.38 -3.48
C GLU A 57 12.70 -0.01 -3.64
N ASP A 58 12.65 0.60 -4.83
CA ASP A 58 13.28 1.90 -5.10
C ASP A 58 12.51 3.03 -4.40
N VAL A 59 11.18 2.90 -4.39
CA VAL A 59 10.29 3.84 -3.70
C VAL A 59 10.51 3.77 -2.19
N LEU A 60 10.55 2.55 -1.63
CA LEU A 60 10.73 2.33 -0.20
C LEU A 60 12.18 2.56 0.26
N ALA A 61 13.19 2.39 -0.60
CA ALA A 61 14.58 2.70 -0.28
C ALA A 61 14.81 4.19 0.02
N ALA A 62 13.89 5.07 -0.42
CA ALA A 62 13.90 6.48 -0.06
C ALA A 62 13.33 6.75 1.36
N THR A 63 12.83 5.73 2.06
CA THR A 63 12.37 5.81 3.45
C THR A 63 13.23 4.95 4.39
N ASP A 64 13.20 5.29 5.67
CA ASP A 64 13.67 4.43 6.74
C ASP A 64 12.78 3.19 6.93
N ASP A 65 13.37 2.14 7.51
CA ASP A 65 12.66 0.93 7.93
C ASP A 65 11.59 1.25 8.97
N GLN A 66 10.36 0.86 8.68
CA GLN A 66 9.22 1.04 9.56
C GLN A 66 8.34 -0.20 9.60
N THR A 67 7.53 -0.31 10.65
CA THR A 67 6.58 -1.40 10.83
C THR A 67 5.18 -0.90 10.51
N PHE A 68 4.52 -1.61 9.61
CA PHE A 68 3.16 -1.35 9.18
C PHE A 68 2.21 -2.31 9.89
N VAL A 69 1.12 -1.77 10.41
CA VAL A 69 0.10 -2.54 11.14
C VAL A 69 -1.09 -2.95 10.26
N SER A 70 -1.21 -2.37 9.07
CA SER A 70 -2.30 -2.58 8.12
C SER A 70 -1.87 -2.23 6.69
N ALA A 71 -2.61 -2.74 5.69
CA ALA A 71 -2.42 -2.38 4.29
C ALA A 71 -2.56 -0.87 4.05
N ASP A 72 -3.58 -0.23 4.64
CA ASP A 72 -3.78 1.21 4.57
C ASP A 72 -2.53 2.02 4.97
N ASP A 73 -1.80 1.57 6.00
CA ASP A 73 -0.59 2.22 6.49
C ASP A 73 0.54 2.15 5.44
N VAL A 74 0.66 1.00 4.77
CA VAL A 74 1.60 0.80 3.65
C VAL A 74 1.22 1.67 2.46
N ARG A 75 -0.05 1.66 2.07
CA ARG A 75 -0.56 2.40 0.91
C ARG A 75 -0.38 3.90 1.09
N SER A 76 -0.80 4.43 2.24
CA SER A 76 -0.62 5.84 2.60
C SER A 76 0.86 6.24 2.53
N ARG A 77 1.76 5.35 2.97
CA ARG A 77 3.21 5.57 2.89
C ARG A 77 3.71 5.64 1.45
N ILE A 78 3.34 4.67 0.61
CA ILE A 78 3.76 4.61 -0.80
C ILE A 78 3.19 5.81 -1.57
N LEU A 79 1.89 6.09 -1.42
CA LEU A 79 1.21 7.23 -2.04
C LEU A 79 1.89 8.56 -1.67
N GLY A 80 2.31 8.72 -0.42
CA GLY A 80 3.07 9.89 0.05
C GLY A 80 4.45 10.03 -0.59
N LEU A 81 5.09 8.93 -1.01
CA LEU A 81 6.40 8.94 -1.67
C LEU A 81 6.28 9.29 -3.16
N ILE A 82 5.27 8.74 -3.84
CA ILE A 82 5.08 8.94 -5.29
C ILE A 82 4.40 10.28 -5.64
N HIS A 83 3.70 10.89 -4.69
CA HIS A 83 2.98 12.15 -4.88
C HIS A 83 3.81 13.41 -4.53
N ARG A 84 5.10 13.23 -4.25
CA ARG A 84 6.05 14.33 -4.02
C ARG A 84 6.52 14.96 -5.33
#